data_AF-A0A3M7BQH2-F1
#
_entry.id   AF-A0A3M7BQH2-F1
#
_cell.length_a   1.000
_cell.length_b   1.000
_cell.length_c   1.000
_cell.angle_alpha   90.00
_cell.angle_beta   90.00
_cell.angle_gamma   90.00
#
_symmetry.space_group_name_H-M   'P 1'
#
loop_
_entity.id
_entity.type
_entity.pdbx_description
1 polymer ?
#
loop_
_entity_poly.entity_id
_entity_poly.type
_entity_poly.pdbx_seq_one_letter_code
_entity_poly.pdbx_strand_id
1 'polypeptide(L)'
;MASISDHNAVVRTQNSLLTNAYAQFTPLHAPATNEVIPAFPDTPEEIDSTSMAPLNSILSALGQSVGGNLNKQRQGIRIAIGLTAVRTRSA
;
A
#
# COMPACT_ATOMS: atom_id res chain seq x y z
N MET A 1 -8.13 -17.92 15.68
CA MET A 1 -7.30 -17.56 14.52
C MET A 1 -7.61 -16.11 14.18
N ALA A 2 -6.61 -15.25 14.03
CA ALA A 2 -6.83 -13.88 13.55
C ALA A 2 -7.29 -13.93 12.09
N SER A 3 -8.27 -13.11 11.72
CA SER A 3 -8.74 -13.03 10.34
C SER A 3 -7.72 -12.33 9.45
N ILE A 4 -7.84 -12.49 8.12
CA ILE A 4 -6.97 -11.75 7.19
C ILE A 4 -7.16 -10.23 7.29
N SER A 5 -8.36 -9.80 7.68
CA SER A 5 -8.67 -8.41 7.97
C SER A 5 -7.88 -7.91 9.18
N ASP A 6 -7.77 -8.72 10.24
CA ASP A 6 -6.99 -8.37 11.44
C ASP A 6 -5.50 -8.31 11.12
N HIS A 7 -4.98 -9.28 10.34
CA HIS A 7 -3.60 -9.27 9.88
C HIS A 7 -3.30 -7.99 9.07
N ASN A 8 -4.11 -7.70 8.07
CA ASN A 8 -3.94 -6.51 7.23
C ASN A 8 -4.10 -5.21 8.04
N ALA A 9 -4.91 -5.18 9.12
CA ALA A 9 -5.00 -4.03 10.01
C ALA A 9 -3.70 -3.79 10.79
N VAL A 10 -3.06 -4.86 11.29
CA VAL A 10 -1.74 -4.77 11.95
C VAL A 10 -0.69 -4.30 10.96
N VAL A 11 -0.63 -4.88 9.76
CA VAL A 11 0.33 -4.50 8.72
C VAL A 11 0.16 -3.04 8.28
N ARG A 12 -1.08 -2.56 8.08
CA ARG A 12 -1.34 -1.14 7.80
C ARG A 12 -0.81 -0.24 8.92
N THR A 13 -0.99 -0.65 10.17
CA THR A 13 -0.45 0.09 11.32
C THR A 13 1.08 0.15 11.26
N GLN A 14 1.75 -0.97 10.97
CA GLN A 14 3.21 -1.00 10.80
C GLN A 14 3.67 -0.08 9.65
N ASN A 15 3.04 -0.18 8.49
CA ASN A 15 3.37 0.64 7.32
C ASN A 15 3.11 2.14 7.57
N SER A 16 2.15 2.49 8.42
CA SER A 16 1.85 3.87 8.79
C SER A 16 2.94 4.57 9.61
N LEU A 17 3.78 3.78 10.27
CA LEU A 17 4.90 4.26 11.08
C LEU A 17 6.16 4.52 10.25
N LEU A 18 6.16 4.13 8.97
CA LEU A 18 7.27 4.39 8.07
C LEU A 18 7.36 5.89 7.76
N THR A 19 8.56 6.45 7.95
CA THR A 19 8.85 7.87 7.75
C THR A 19 9.92 8.11 6.67
N ASN A 20 10.54 7.04 6.18
CA ASN A 20 11.62 7.06 5.20
C ASN A 20 11.11 6.49 3.87
N ALA A 21 11.42 7.17 2.75
CA ALA A 21 11.05 6.78 1.41
C ALA A 21 11.58 5.40 0.96
N TYR A 22 12.65 4.91 1.61
CA TYR A 22 13.31 3.64 1.32
C TYR A 22 13.08 2.58 2.40
N ALA A 23 12.28 2.87 3.43
CA ALA A 23 11.95 1.86 4.42
C ALA A 23 11.07 0.77 3.79
N GLN A 24 11.36 -0.48 4.14
CA GLN A 24 10.62 -1.62 3.58
C GLN A 24 9.20 -1.67 4.14
N PHE A 25 8.24 -1.87 3.25
CA PHE A 25 6.89 -2.22 3.64
C PHE A 25 6.82 -3.67 4.12
N THR A 26 5.91 -3.91 5.06
CA THR A 26 5.35 -5.24 5.23
C THR A 26 4.22 -5.40 4.19
N PRO A 27 4.26 -6.44 3.34
CA PRO A 27 3.25 -6.59 2.29
C PRO A 27 1.89 -6.99 2.87
N LEU A 28 0.83 -6.48 2.28
CA LEU A 28 -0.53 -6.92 2.59
C LEU A 28 -0.87 -8.21 1.84
N HIS A 29 -1.85 -8.93 2.37
CA HIS A 29 -2.45 -10.07 1.71
C HIS A 29 -3.76 -9.68 1.03
N ALA A 30 -4.08 -10.33 -0.09
CA ALA A 30 -5.36 -10.19 -0.76
C ALA A 30 -6.49 -10.78 0.12
N PRO A 31 -7.52 -10.02 0.49
CA PRO A 31 -8.58 -10.51 1.38
C PRO A 31 -9.33 -11.75 0.84
N ALA A 32 -9.39 -11.91 -0.48
CA ALA A 32 -10.09 -13.01 -1.14
C ALA A 32 -9.32 -14.33 -1.12
N THR A 33 -7.98 -14.30 -1.16
CA THR A 33 -7.15 -15.51 -1.31
C THR A 33 -6.26 -15.78 -0.11
N ASN A 34 -6.08 -14.80 0.80
CA ASN A 34 -5.11 -14.86 1.89
C ASN A 34 -3.65 -15.07 1.40
N GLU A 35 -3.37 -14.69 0.16
CA GLU A 35 -2.00 -14.69 -0.40
C GLU A 35 -1.41 -13.29 -0.39
N VAL A 36 -0.09 -13.20 -0.31
CA VAL A 36 0.65 -11.94 -0.49
C VAL A 36 0.25 -11.31 -1.82
N ILE A 37 -0.03 -10.01 -1.83
CA ILE A 37 -0.43 -9.32 -3.05
C ILE A 37 0.77 -9.31 -4.03
N PRO A 38 0.58 -9.81 -5.27
CA PRO A 38 1.66 -9.79 -6.27
C PRO A 38 2.09 -8.36 -6.61
N ALA A 39 3.38 -8.17 -6.85
CA ALA A 39 3.99 -6.87 -7.18
C ALA A 39 3.69 -5.77 -6.17
N PHE A 40 3.44 -6.12 -4.90
CA PHE A 40 3.32 -5.15 -3.82
C PHE A 40 4.61 -4.32 -3.74
N PRO A 41 4.54 -2.99 -3.64
CA PRO A 41 5.73 -2.14 -3.58
C PRO A 41 6.55 -2.48 -2.34
N ASP A 42 7.87 -2.58 -2.51
CA ASP A 42 8.80 -2.83 -1.41
C ASP A 42 9.03 -1.57 -0.58
N THR A 43 8.93 -0.38 -1.19
CA THR A 43 9.21 0.90 -0.51
C THR A 43 8.24 2.02 -0.93
N PRO A 44 8.09 3.10 -0.12
CA PRO A 44 7.29 4.26 -0.52
C PRO A 44 7.72 4.89 -1.85
N GLU A 45 9.03 4.94 -2.13
CA GLU A 45 9.54 5.47 -3.40
C GLU A 45 9.15 4.62 -4.61
N GLU A 46 8.99 3.31 -4.43
CA GLU A 46 8.52 2.45 -5.50
C GLU A 46 7.11 2.83 -5.95
N ILE A 47 6.24 3.30 -5.04
CA ILE A 47 4.90 3.80 -5.41
C ILE A 47 5.01 5.01 -6.36
N ASP A 48 5.97 5.89 -6.10
CA ASP A 48 6.15 7.14 -6.86
C ASP A 48 6.81 6.90 -8.23
N SER A 49 7.60 5.83 -8.37
CA SER A 49 8.23 5.42 -9.64
C SER A 49 7.41 4.40 -10.44
N THR A 50 6.42 3.74 -9.83
CA THR A 50 5.57 2.72 -10.47
C THR A 50 4.56 3.34 -11.45
N SER A 51 4.33 2.63 -12.56
CA SER A 51 3.35 2.98 -13.59
C SER A 51 1.92 2.60 -13.20
N MET A 52 0.91 3.01 -13.98
CA MET A 52 -0.49 2.85 -13.58
C MET A 52 -0.95 1.39 -13.48
N ALA A 53 -0.49 0.51 -14.37
CA ALA A 53 -1.02 -0.86 -14.44
C ALA A 53 -0.74 -1.70 -13.18
N PRO A 54 0.49 -1.74 -12.63
CA PRO A 54 0.74 -2.44 -11.36
C PRO A 54 -0.06 -1.85 -10.18
N LEU A 55 -0.20 -0.53 -10.09
CA LEU A 55 -0.98 0.12 -9.03
C LEU A 55 -2.46 -0.28 -9.09
N ASN A 56 -3.03 -0.37 -10.30
CA ASN A 56 -4.39 -0.84 -10.50
C ASN A 56 -4.57 -2.30 -10.05
N SER A 57 -3.61 -3.17 -10.36
CA SER A 57 -3.63 -4.58 -9.94
C SER A 57 -3.62 -4.71 -8.41
N ILE A 58 -2.78 -3.95 -7.72
CA ILE A 58 -2.72 -3.96 -6.25
C ILE A 58 -4.02 -3.44 -5.64
N LEU A 59 -4.57 -2.32 -6.15
CA LEU A 59 -5.85 -1.79 -5.66
C LEU A 59 -6.99 -2.76 -5.87
N SER A 60 -7.05 -3.41 -7.03
CA SER A 60 -8.03 -4.44 -7.32
C SER A 60 -7.90 -5.64 -6.35
N ALA A 61 -6.67 -6.10 -6.07
CA ALA A 61 -6.41 -7.16 -5.09
C ALA A 61 -6.83 -6.79 -3.66
N LEU A 62 -6.82 -5.49 -3.33
CA LEU A 62 -7.31 -4.93 -2.07
C LEU A 62 -8.83 -4.65 -2.08
N GLY A 63 -9.54 -5.01 -3.15
CA GLY A 63 -10.96 -4.72 -3.33
C GLY A 63 -11.28 -3.22 -3.43
N GLN A 64 -10.30 -2.39 -3.79
CA GLN A 64 -10.46 -0.95 -3.96
C GLN A 64 -10.90 -0.62 -5.39
N SER A 65 -11.54 0.53 -5.55
CA SER A 65 -11.91 1.03 -6.88
C SER A 65 -10.67 1.39 -7.68
N VAL A 66 -10.64 0.95 -8.94
CA VAL A 66 -9.61 1.27 -9.92
C VAL A 66 -10.16 2.32 -10.88
N GLY A 67 -9.40 3.40 -11.12
CA GLY A 67 -9.80 4.47 -12.04
C GLY A 67 -9.34 5.88 -11.67
N GLY A 68 -9.17 6.72 -12.69
CA GLY A 68 -8.60 8.07 -12.57
C GLY A 68 -7.15 8.14 -13.06
N ASN A 69 -6.49 9.27 -12.82
CA ASN A 69 -5.10 9.48 -13.25
C ASN A 69 -4.09 8.80 -12.32
N LEU A 70 -2.82 8.76 -12.75
CA LEU A 70 -1.74 8.07 -12.04
C LEU A 70 -1.56 8.58 -10.61
N ASN A 71 -1.65 9.89 -10.38
CA ASN A 71 -1.53 10.48 -9.05
C ASN A 71 -2.64 10.02 -8.11
N LYS A 72 -3.87 9.85 -8.61
CA LYS A 72 -4.97 9.27 -7.82
C LYS A 72 -4.72 7.81 -7.48
N GLN A 73 -4.15 7.01 -8.40
CA GLN A 73 -3.80 5.61 -8.10
C GLN A 73 -2.72 5.52 -7.03
N ARG A 74 -1.66 6.34 -7.14
CA ARG A 74 -0.60 6.41 -6.13
C ARG A 74 -1.15 6.78 -4.76
N GLN A 75 -1.99 7.82 -4.70
CA GLN A 75 -2.63 8.21 -3.46
C GLN A 75 -3.55 7.10 -2.90
N GLY A 76 -4.31 6.43 -3.76
CA GLY A 76 -5.16 5.30 -3.39
C GLY A 76 -4.35 4.17 -2.76
N ILE A 77 -3.22 3.80 -3.37
CA ILE A 77 -2.30 2.79 -2.83
C ILE A 77 -1.78 3.21 -1.47
N ARG A 78 -1.25 4.43 -1.34
CA ARG A 78 -0.72 4.96 -0.07
C ARG A 78 -1.75 4.83 1.06
N ILE A 79 -2.99 5.23 0.80
CA ILE A 79 -4.09 5.09 1.78
C ILE A 79 -4.37 3.62 2.07
N ALA A 80 -4.51 2.77 1.04
CA ALA A 80 -4.92 1.39 1.20
C ALA A 80 -3.90 0.52 1.95
N ILE A 81 -2.61 0.83 1.81
CA ILE A 81 -1.51 0.15 2.50
C ILE A 81 -1.17 0.76 3.87
N GLY A 82 -1.84 1.86 4.25
CA GLY A 82 -1.65 2.53 5.52
C GLY A 82 -0.48 3.52 5.55
N LEU A 83 0.14 3.86 4.42
CA LEU A 83 1.23 4.85 4.41
C LEU A 83 0.67 6.25 4.70
N THR A 84 1.15 6.87 5.78
CA THR A 84 0.83 8.26 6.08
C THR A 84 1.53 9.19 5.09
N ALA A 85 0.86 10.27 4.67
CA ALA A 85 1.54 11.32 3.91
C ALA A 85 2.73 11.80 4.73
N VAL A 86 3.93 11.83 4.11
CA VAL A 86 5.19 12.20 4.76
C VAL A 86 4.93 13.41 5.64
N ARG A 87 4.98 13.22 6.97
CA ARG A 87 5.00 14.35 7.89
C ARG A 87 6.27 15.10 7.56
N THR A 88 6.12 16.27 6.96
CA THR A 88 7.21 17.20 6.67
C THR A 88 8.06 17.26 7.93
N ARG A 89 9.35 16.89 7.81
CA ARG A 89 10.31 17.03 8.90
C ARG A 89 10.23 18.49 9.34
N SER A 90 9.84 18.75 10.58
CA SER A 90 10.10 20.05 11.20
C SER A 90 11.60 20.31 11.04
N ALA A 91 11.92 21.47 10.47
CA ALA A 91 13.27 21.96 10.26
C ALA A 91 14.11 21.94 11.54
#